data_AF-A0A8H7J4L0-F1
#
_entry.id   AF-A0A8H7J4L0-F1
#
_cell.length_a   1.000
_cell.length_b   1.000
_cell.length_c   1.000
_cell.angle_alpha   90.00
_cell.angle_beta   90.00
_cell.angle_gamma   90.00
#
_symmetry.space_group_name_H-M   'P 1'
#
loop_
_entity.id
_entity.type
_entity.pdbx_description
1 polymer ?
#
loop_
_entity_poly.entity_id
_entity_poly.type
_entity_poly.pdbx_seq_one_letter_code
_entity_poly.pdbx_strand_id
1 'polypeptide(L)'
;MVVHYFTSLFFMISLLNAYNKTTAKVKTIIAPFVDRLNSKGVNYTVSYSEFDTYYEHYDKYFGCLPLGNIQVGIAQCGTRLILRSVVGNITETWKAIVETGVTWIGVGTDVKSFGLEKTSSVHSAWRSTIVHATLTLPWNFTAPWSEALATQEKMTNVIQPLVEAATPGSGS
;
A
#
# COMPACT_ATOMS: atom_id res chain seq x y z
N MET A 1 2.77 -10.88 -1.60
CA MET A 1 2.39 -9.56 -1.06
C MET A 1 3.39 -8.53 -1.56
N VAL A 2 2.95 -7.34 -1.96
CA VAL A 2 3.84 -6.24 -2.38
C VAL A 2 3.45 -5.00 -1.59
N VAL A 3 4.38 -4.39 -0.86
CA VAL A 3 4.13 -3.13 -0.16
C VAL A 3 4.77 -2.00 -0.97
N HIS A 4 3.96 -1.06 -1.43
CA HIS A 4 4.41 0.09 -2.19
C HIS A 4 3.96 1.39 -1.54
N TYR A 5 4.78 2.42 -1.72
CA TYR A 5 4.55 3.76 -1.21
C TYR A 5 4.64 4.74 -2.35
N PHE A 6 3.80 5.76 -2.33
CA PHE A 6 4.04 6.93 -3.17
C PHE A 6 3.48 8.21 -2.56
N THR A 7 4.10 9.29 -2.98
CA THR A 7 3.71 10.69 -2.73
C THR A 7 3.82 11.45 -4.05
N SER A 8 3.67 12.76 -4.03
CA SER A 8 4.02 13.61 -5.19
C SER A 8 5.53 13.63 -5.51
N LEU A 9 6.38 13.14 -4.61
CA LEU A 9 7.85 13.25 -4.72
C LEU A 9 8.55 11.94 -5.08
N PHE A 10 8.00 10.79 -4.68
CA PHE A 10 8.64 9.50 -4.88
C PHE A 10 7.64 8.36 -5.05
N PHE A 11 8.13 7.26 -5.62
CA PHE A 11 7.50 5.95 -5.61
C PHE A 11 8.53 4.92 -5.13
N MET A 12 8.14 3.99 -4.26
CA MET A 12 8.98 2.86 -3.88
C MET A 12 8.16 1.59 -3.71
N ILE A 13 8.79 0.44 -3.93
CA ILE A 13 8.33 -0.85 -3.42
C ILE A 13 9.25 -1.19 -2.25
N SER A 14 8.75 -1.14 -1.01
CA SER A 14 9.59 -1.40 0.17
C SER A 14 9.95 -2.87 0.29
N LEU A 15 9.01 -3.75 -0.06
CA LEU A 15 9.21 -5.18 -0.15
C LEU A 15 8.24 -5.85 -1.12
N LEU A 16 8.75 -6.89 -1.76
CA LEU A 16 7.98 -7.85 -2.52
C LEU A 16 8.27 -9.24 -1.94
N ASN A 17 7.23 -9.87 -1.42
CA ASN A 17 7.31 -11.20 -0.83
C ASN A 17 6.81 -12.22 -1.85
N ALA A 18 7.73 -13.03 -2.36
CA ALA A 18 7.48 -14.11 -3.29
C ALA A 18 7.79 -15.45 -2.61
N TYR A 19 6.82 -15.96 -1.86
CA TYR A 19 6.97 -17.21 -1.11
C TYR A 19 7.32 -18.39 -2.03
N ASN A 20 8.32 -19.18 -1.61
CA ASN A 20 8.81 -20.35 -2.35
C ASN A 20 9.27 -20.00 -3.79
N LYS A 21 9.92 -18.83 -3.96
CA LYS A 21 10.54 -18.40 -5.22
C LYS A 21 11.98 -18.01 -4.98
N THR A 22 12.83 -18.38 -5.93
CA THR A 22 14.22 -17.94 -5.96
C THR A 22 14.33 -16.51 -6.49
N THR A 23 15.47 -15.86 -6.24
CA THR A 23 15.78 -14.53 -6.79
C THR A 23 15.61 -14.47 -8.31
N ALA A 24 16.04 -15.52 -9.04
CA ALA A 24 15.87 -15.59 -10.49
C ALA A 24 14.39 -15.54 -10.90
N LYS A 25 13.53 -16.29 -10.21
CA LYS A 25 12.07 -16.27 -10.46
C LYS A 25 11.46 -14.91 -10.15
N VAL A 26 11.91 -14.25 -9.08
CA VAL A 26 11.45 -12.89 -8.73
C VAL A 26 11.82 -11.89 -9.82
N LYS A 27 13.05 -11.94 -10.34
CA LYS A 27 13.48 -11.08 -11.46
C LYS A 27 12.59 -11.27 -12.69
N THR A 28 12.25 -12.51 -13.04
CA THR A 28 11.31 -12.78 -14.14
C THR A 28 9.91 -12.22 -13.87
N ILE A 29 9.39 -12.38 -12.65
CA ILE A 29 8.05 -11.88 -12.27
C ILE A 29 7.98 -10.34 -12.39
N ILE A 30 9.02 -9.63 -11.96
CA ILE A 30 9.02 -8.16 -11.94
C ILE A 30 9.53 -7.53 -13.24
N ALA A 31 10.10 -8.31 -14.16
CA ALA A 31 10.69 -7.81 -15.40
C ALA A 31 9.77 -6.86 -16.19
N PRO A 32 8.46 -7.15 -16.41
CA PRO A 32 7.60 -6.25 -17.16
C PRO A 32 7.45 -4.85 -16.53
N PHE A 33 7.49 -4.77 -15.20
CA PHE A 33 7.45 -3.50 -14.48
C PHE A 33 8.77 -2.74 -14.64
N VAL A 34 9.89 -3.43 -14.49
CA VAL A 34 11.23 -2.87 -14.66
C VAL A 34 11.44 -2.36 -16.10
N ASP A 35 11.04 -3.13 -17.10
CA ASP A 35 11.11 -2.73 -18.51
C ASP A 35 10.25 -1.49 -18.80
N ARG A 36 9.11 -1.35 -18.12
CA ARG A 36 8.28 -0.16 -18.20
C ARG A 36 8.94 1.08 -17.59
N LEU A 37 9.71 0.92 -16.50
CA LEU A 37 10.51 2.02 -15.94
C LEU A 37 11.65 2.41 -16.87
N ASN A 38 12.37 1.42 -17.41
CA ASN A 38 13.47 1.62 -18.36
C ASN A 38 13.02 2.35 -19.62
N SER A 39 11.92 1.90 -20.24
CA SER A 39 11.36 2.54 -21.44
C SER A 39 10.89 3.98 -21.20
N LYS A 40 10.66 4.38 -19.95
CA LYS A 40 10.31 5.75 -19.54
C LYS A 40 11.51 6.57 -19.07
N GLY A 41 12.72 6.00 -19.04
CA GLY A 41 13.91 6.67 -18.55
C GLY A 41 13.86 6.99 -17.05
N VAL A 42 13.07 6.26 -16.27
CA VAL A 42 12.99 6.46 -14.82
C VAL A 42 14.25 5.90 -14.17
N ASN A 43 14.96 6.72 -13.39
CA ASN A 43 16.09 6.25 -12.60
C ASN A 43 15.59 5.60 -11.30
N TYR A 44 16.08 4.41 -10.97
CA TYR A 44 15.68 3.67 -9.78
C TYR A 44 16.81 2.78 -9.26
N THR A 45 16.69 2.38 -8.00
CA THR A 45 17.52 1.34 -7.39
C THR A 45 16.69 0.09 -7.14
N VAL A 46 17.32 -1.08 -7.19
CA VAL A 46 16.67 -2.36 -6.90
C VAL A 46 17.65 -3.32 -6.26
N SER A 47 17.18 -4.05 -5.25
CA SER A 47 17.92 -5.12 -4.59
C SER A 47 17.07 -6.39 -4.54
N TYR A 48 17.73 -7.53 -4.54
CA TYR A 48 17.10 -8.84 -4.45
C TYR A 48 17.82 -9.66 -3.39
N SER A 49 17.05 -10.37 -2.57
CA SER A 49 17.58 -11.31 -1.59
C SER A 49 16.66 -12.52 -1.47
N GLU A 50 17.24 -13.63 -1.08
CA GLU A 50 16.60 -14.93 -0.88
C GLU A 50 17.01 -15.43 0.51
N PHE A 51 16.10 -16.12 1.19
CA PHE A 51 16.28 -16.57 2.57
C PHE A 51 15.79 -18.01 2.69
N ASP A 52 16.42 -18.78 3.57
CA ASP A 52 16.07 -20.18 3.82
C ASP A 52 14.76 -20.29 4.59
N THR A 53 14.48 -19.30 5.45
CA THR A 53 13.26 -19.27 6.27
C THR A 53 12.44 -18.00 6.08
N TYR A 54 11.13 -18.11 6.32
CA TYR A 54 10.25 -16.94 6.37
C TYR A 54 10.61 -15.99 7.52
N TYR A 55 11.15 -16.52 8.63
CA TYR A 55 11.55 -15.73 9.78
C TYR A 55 12.69 -14.76 9.42
N GLU A 56 13.77 -15.25 8.80
CA GLU A 56 14.90 -14.41 8.37
C GLU A 56 14.47 -13.35 7.36
N HIS A 57 13.62 -13.75 6.41
CA HIS A 57 13.02 -12.82 5.46
C HIS A 57 12.23 -11.71 6.19
N TYR A 58 11.37 -12.08 7.14
CA TYR A 58 10.55 -11.11 7.86
C TYR A 58 11.41 -10.18 8.74
N ASP A 59 12.38 -10.73 9.48
CA ASP A 59 13.30 -9.95 10.32
C ASP A 59 14.15 -8.98 9.49
N LYS A 60 14.58 -9.38 8.28
CA LYS A 60 15.32 -8.49 7.38
C LYS A 60 14.56 -7.22 7.02
N TYR A 61 13.27 -7.33 6.71
CA TYR A 61 12.48 -6.23 6.16
C TYR A 61 11.65 -5.48 7.22
N PHE A 62 11.23 -6.17 8.27
CA PHE A 62 10.35 -5.63 9.31
C PHE A 62 10.94 -5.70 10.72
N GLY A 63 12.17 -6.20 10.89
CA GLY A 63 12.86 -6.29 12.18
C GLY A 63 13.51 -4.98 12.64
N CYS A 64 14.30 -5.00 13.72
CA CYS A 64 14.67 -6.20 14.49
C CYS A 64 13.50 -6.76 15.31
N LEU A 65 13.18 -8.03 15.12
CA LEU A 65 12.16 -8.74 15.88
C LEU A 65 12.56 -8.89 17.37
N PRO A 66 11.58 -8.93 18.30
CA PRO A 66 10.14 -8.99 18.08
C PRO A 66 9.45 -7.62 17.92
N LEU A 67 10.14 -6.52 18.19
CA LEU A 67 9.54 -5.18 18.19
C LEU A 67 9.34 -4.63 16.77
N GLY A 68 10.28 -4.93 15.87
CA GLY A 68 10.26 -4.48 14.48
C GLY A 68 10.53 -2.99 14.30
N ASN A 69 10.31 -2.50 13.07
CA ASN A 69 10.60 -1.12 12.66
C ASN A 69 9.36 -0.28 12.32
N ILE A 70 8.15 -0.85 12.41
CA ILE A 70 6.91 -0.14 12.08
C ILE A 70 6.52 0.75 13.26
N GLN A 71 6.49 2.06 13.04
CA GLN A 71 6.13 3.03 14.05
C GLN A 71 4.61 3.09 14.28
N VAL A 72 4.20 3.36 15.51
CA VAL A 72 2.80 3.46 15.94
C VAL A 72 2.52 4.90 16.40
N GLY A 73 1.31 5.41 16.11
CA GLY A 73 0.88 6.73 16.58
C GLY A 73 1.51 7.92 15.87
N ILE A 74 2.21 7.70 14.75
CA ILE A 74 2.90 8.75 13.98
C ILE A 74 2.06 9.37 12.87
N ALA A 75 0.82 8.91 12.67
CA ALA A 75 -0.04 9.36 11.58
C ALA A 75 -1.51 9.18 11.90
N GLN A 76 -2.34 9.99 11.24
CA GLN A 76 -3.77 9.74 11.09
C GLN A 76 -4.01 9.02 9.77
N CYS A 77 -4.84 7.98 9.83
CA CYS A 77 -4.98 7.04 8.74
C CYS A 77 -6.42 7.00 8.20
N GLY A 78 -6.54 6.93 6.87
CA GLY A 78 -7.70 6.39 6.17
C GLY A 78 -7.35 5.07 5.51
N THR A 79 -8.35 4.27 5.16
CA THR A 79 -8.15 3.02 4.41
C THR A 79 -9.14 2.88 3.26
N ARG A 80 -8.73 2.11 2.26
CA ARG A 80 -9.61 1.70 1.16
C ARG A 80 -9.16 0.40 0.52
N LEU A 81 -10.11 -0.45 0.18
CA LEU A 81 -9.91 -1.59 -0.70
C LEU A 81 -9.99 -1.12 -2.15
N ILE A 82 -8.93 -1.34 -2.94
CA ILE A 82 -8.90 -1.00 -4.36
C ILE A 82 -9.13 -2.26 -5.17
N LEU A 83 -10.27 -2.28 -5.88
CA LEU A 83 -10.69 -3.38 -6.71
C LEU A 83 -9.83 -3.47 -7.98
N ARG A 84 -9.55 -4.69 -8.44
CA ARG A 84 -8.79 -4.94 -9.68
C ARG A 84 -9.36 -4.21 -10.90
N SER A 85 -10.68 -4.11 -10.98
CA SER A 85 -11.39 -3.43 -12.08
C SER A 85 -11.15 -1.93 -12.15
N VAL A 86 -10.71 -1.30 -11.06
CA VAL A 86 -10.57 0.15 -10.94
C VAL A 86 -9.12 0.63 -11.08
N VAL A 87 -8.14 -0.21 -10.77
CA VAL A 87 -6.70 0.17 -10.73
C VAL A 87 -6.20 0.84 -12.01
N GLY A 88 -6.70 0.45 -13.19
CA GLY A 88 -6.30 1.07 -14.46
C GLY A 88 -6.75 2.53 -14.64
N ASN A 89 -7.77 2.96 -13.88
CA ASN A 89 -8.48 4.23 -14.10
C ASN A 89 -8.43 5.21 -12.91
N ILE A 90 -7.80 4.83 -11.79
CA ILE A 90 -7.78 5.63 -10.54
C ILE A 90 -6.65 6.67 -10.49
N THR A 91 -5.87 6.81 -11.57
CA THR A 91 -4.64 7.65 -11.56
C THR A 91 -4.89 9.11 -11.20
N GLU A 92 -5.97 9.73 -11.69
CA GLU A 92 -6.26 11.14 -11.36
C GLU A 92 -6.64 11.30 -9.89
N THR A 93 -7.38 10.36 -9.31
CA THR A 93 -7.66 10.33 -7.87
C THR A 93 -6.38 10.18 -7.05
N TRP A 94 -5.44 9.31 -7.47
CA TRP A 94 -4.15 9.19 -6.79
C TRP A 94 -3.36 10.48 -6.80
N LYS A 95 -3.29 11.20 -7.93
CA LYS A 95 -2.64 12.51 -8.01
C LYS A 95 -3.27 13.51 -7.06
N ALA A 96 -4.60 13.67 -7.14
CA ALA A 96 -5.33 14.59 -6.27
C ALA A 96 -5.10 14.29 -4.78
N ILE A 97 -5.09 13.01 -4.39
CA ILE A 97 -4.83 12.60 -3.01
C ILE A 97 -3.42 12.95 -2.56
N VAL A 98 -2.37 12.59 -3.33
CA VAL A 98 -0.99 12.86 -2.89
C VAL A 98 -0.64 14.35 -2.91
N GLU A 99 -1.29 15.15 -3.76
CA GLU A 99 -1.20 16.62 -3.74
C GLU A 99 -1.74 17.23 -2.45
N THR A 100 -2.62 16.52 -1.71
CA THR A 100 -3.04 16.96 -0.37
C THR A 100 -2.02 16.67 0.73
N GLY A 101 -0.87 16.07 0.41
CA GLY A 101 0.17 15.70 1.38
C GLY A 101 0.02 14.29 1.95
N VAL A 102 -0.87 13.48 1.38
CA VAL A 102 -1.03 12.08 1.76
C VAL A 102 0.18 11.26 1.31
N THR A 103 0.68 10.41 2.21
CA THR A 103 1.48 9.25 1.79
C THR A 103 0.54 8.07 1.54
N TRP A 104 0.53 7.58 0.31
CA TRP A 104 -0.20 6.38 -0.05
C TRP A 104 0.64 5.15 0.25
N ILE A 105 0.08 4.21 1.00
CA ILE A 105 0.70 2.93 1.33
C ILE A 105 -0.21 1.81 0.80
N GLY A 106 0.20 1.12 -0.26
CA GLY A 106 -0.59 0.05 -0.85
C GLY A 106 0.00 -1.33 -0.56
N VAL A 107 -0.85 -2.22 -0.06
CA VAL A 107 -0.54 -3.65 0.10
C VAL A 107 -1.20 -4.44 -1.02
N GLY A 108 -0.40 -4.77 -2.03
CA GLY A 108 -0.76 -5.64 -3.14
C GLY A 108 -0.99 -7.08 -2.65
N THR A 109 -2.21 -7.57 -2.81
CA THR A 109 -2.64 -8.88 -2.32
C THR A 109 -3.71 -9.49 -3.23
N ASP A 110 -3.81 -10.82 -3.23
CA ASP A 110 -4.90 -11.57 -3.86
C ASP A 110 -5.34 -12.66 -2.88
N VAL A 111 -6.50 -12.44 -2.27
CA VAL A 111 -7.08 -13.35 -1.27
C VAL A 111 -8.36 -14.02 -1.77
N LYS A 112 -8.65 -13.90 -3.08
CA LYS A 112 -9.90 -14.41 -3.66
C LYS A 112 -10.12 -15.90 -3.41
N SER A 113 -9.05 -16.69 -3.39
CA SER A 113 -9.09 -18.14 -3.16
C SER A 113 -9.41 -18.53 -1.71
N PHE A 114 -9.47 -17.59 -0.78
CA PHE A 114 -9.65 -17.85 0.65
C PHE A 114 -10.96 -17.27 1.18
N GLY A 115 -11.64 -18.04 2.05
CA GLY A 115 -12.92 -17.66 2.67
C GLY A 115 -14.07 -17.59 1.67
N LEU A 116 -15.01 -18.53 1.72
CA LEU A 116 -16.25 -18.41 0.95
C LEU A 116 -17.26 -17.59 1.75
N GLU A 117 -18.24 -16.96 1.09
CA GLU A 117 -19.33 -16.23 1.79
C GLU A 117 -20.05 -17.12 2.82
N LYS A 118 -20.13 -18.43 2.53
CA LYS A 118 -20.73 -19.43 3.43
C LYS A 118 -19.90 -19.72 4.68
N THR A 119 -18.62 -19.37 4.69
CA THR A 119 -17.66 -19.76 5.75
C THR A 119 -16.97 -18.57 6.42
N SER A 120 -17.26 -17.35 6.01
CA SER A 120 -16.57 -16.15 6.50
C SER A 120 -17.45 -14.90 6.42
N SER A 121 -17.38 -14.05 7.45
CA SER A 121 -18.00 -12.72 7.49
C SER A 121 -17.09 -11.60 6.93
N VAL A 122 -15.95 -11.96 6.33
CA VAL A 122 -15.05 -10.98 5.70
C VAL A 122 -15.81 -10.25 4.58
N HIS A 123 -15.69 -8.92 4.57
CA HIS A 123 -16.35 -8.07 3.57
C HIS A 123 -16.10 -8.58 2.15
N SER A 124 -17.17 -8.76 1.38
CA SER A 124 -17.14 -9.38 0.04
C SER A 124 -16.17 -8.70 -0.95
N ALA A 125 -15.99 -7.37 -0.84
CA ALA A 125 -15.04 -6.58 -1.63
C ALA A 125 -13.61 -7.16 -1.63
N TRP A 126 -13.16 -7.78 -0.54
CA TRP A 126 -11.85 -8.44 -0.45
C TRP A 126 -11.59 -9.48 -1.55
N ARG A 127 -12.65 -10.10 -2.10
CA ARG A 127 -12.52 -11.10 -3.18
C ARG A 127 -12.18 -10.50 -4.54
N SER A 128 -12.36 -9.20 -4.69
CA SER A 128 -12.08 -8.43 -5.90
C SER A 128 -10.97 -7.39 -5.72
N THR A 129 -10.52 -7.19 -4.48
CA THR A 129 -9.39 -6.32 -4.12
C THR A 129 -8.08 -6.82 -4.70
N ILE A 130 -7.27 -5.90 -5.22
CA ILE A 130 -5.87 -6.15 -5.55
C ILE A 130 -4.90 -5.31 -4.69
N VAL A 131 -5.37 -4.21 -4.11
CA VAL A 131 -4.60 -3.39 -3.16
C VAL A 131 -5.46 -3.06 -1.95
N HIS A 132 -4.99 -3.37 -0.75
CA HIS A 132 -5.48 -2.75 0.48
C HIS A 132 -4.63 -1.52 0.75
N ALA A 133 -5.24 -0.34 0.68
CA ALA A 133 -4.55 0.93 0.80
C ALA A 133 -4.74 1.55 2.18
N THR A 134 -3.65 2.07 2.74
CA THR A 134 -3.64 2.98 3.89
C THR A 134 -3.16 4.33 3.40
N LEU A 135 -3.91 5.37 3.71
CA LEU A 135 -3.60 6.76 3.40
C LEU A 135 -3.19 7.43 4.69
N THR A 136 -2.02 8.06 4.74
CA THR A 136 -1.52 8.65 5.99
C THR A 136 -1.26 10.14 5.85
N LEU A 137 -1.67 10.88 6.87
CA LEU A 137 -1.20 12.24 7.15
C LEU A 137 -0.36 12.21 8.43
N PRO A 138 0.81 12.86 8.47
CA PRO A 138 1.70 12.80 9.62
C PRO A 138 1.07 13.42 10.87
N TRP A 139 1.35 12.83 12.03
CA TRP A 139 0.98 13.40 13.32
C TRP A 139 2.10 14.31 13.83
N ASN A 140 1.75 15.51 14.29
CA ASN A 140 2.70 16.42 14.92
C ASN A 140 2.50 16.42 16.45
N PHE A 141 3.45 15.86 17.17
CA PHE A 141 3.40 15.70 18.63
C PHE A 141 3.51 17.01 19.42
N THR A 142 3.95 18.10 18.79
CA THR A 142 4.13 19.41 19.46
C THR A 142 3.16 20.47 18.95
N ALA A 143 2.34 20.15 17.94
CA ALA A 143 1.32 21.06 17.43
C ALA A 143 0.15 21.23 18.42
N PRO A 144 -0.57 22.36 18.37
CA PRO A 144 -1.84 22.53 19.07
C PRO A 144 -2.85 21.44 18.67
N TRP A 145 -3.69 21.03 19.63
CA TRP A 145 -4.72 20.01 19.41
C TRP A 145 -5.67 20.35 18.24
N SER A 146 -5.93 21.64 18.01
CA SER A 146 -6.73 22.10 16.88
C SER A 146 -6.18 21.67 15.51
N GLU A 147 -4.85 21.56 15.36
CA GLU A 147 -4.24 21.08 14.11
C GLU A 147 -4.44 19.57 13.92
N ALA A 148 -4.41 18.80 15.00
CA ALA A 148 -4.74 17.38 14.97
C ALA A 148 -6.19 17.13 14.54
N LEU A 149 -7.13 17.94 15.04
CA LEU A 149 -8.54 17.90 14.62
C LEU A 149 -8.69 18.30 13.15
N ALA A 150 -8.04 19.38 12.71
CA ALA A 150 -8.08 19.80 11.31
C ALA A 150 -7.50 18.72 10.36
N THR A 151 -6.46 18.01 10.79
CA THR A 151 -5.89 16.88 10.03
C THR A 151 -6.89 15.72 9.94
N GLN A 152 -7.62 15.44 11.02
CA GLN A 152 -8.62 14.37 11.07
C GLN A 152 -9.79 14.70 10.15
N GLU A 153 -10.28 15.94 10.21
CA GLU A 153 -11.33 16.44 9.34
C GLU A 153 -10.91 16.41 7.88
N LYS A 154 -9.66 16.78 7.57
CA LYS A 154 -9.11 16.67 6.21
C LYS A 154 -9.09 15.22 5.71
N MET A 155 -8.64 14.27 6.53
CA MET A 155 -8.66 12.85 6.18
C MET A 155 -10.11 12.38 5.92
N THR A 156 -11.02 12.71 6.82
CA THR A 156 -12.39 12.19 6.84
C THR A 156 -13.29 12.83 5.78
N ASN A 157 -13.23 14.15 5.65
CA ASN A 157 -14.19 14.94 4.88
C ASN A 157 -13.66 15.36 3.51
N VAL A 158 -12.35 15.22 3.24
CA VAL A 158 -11.73 15.59 1.96
C VAL A 158 -11.12 14.38 1.28
N ILE A 159 -10.19 13.69 1.95
CA ILE A 159 -9.41 12.61 1.32
C ILE A 159 -10.22 11.33 1.12
N GLN A 160 -10.92 10.85 2.15
CA GLN A 160 -11.71 9.61 2.05
C GLN A 160 -12.83 9.71 0.98
N PRO A 161 -13.60 10.80 0.87
CA PRO A 161 -14.61 10.94 -0.18
C PRO A 161 -14.03 10.84 -1.60
N LEU A 162 -12.81 11.37 -1.84
CA LEU A 162 -12.16 11.27 -3.15
C LEU A 162 -11.87 9.82 -3.53
N VAL A 163 -11.32 9.01 -2.61
CA VAL A 163 -11.00 7.61 -2.90
C VAL A 163 -12.25 6.75 -2.96
N GLU A 164 -13.26 7.03 -2.14
CA GLU A 164 -14.55 6.33 -2.16
C GLU A 164 -15.29 6.53 -3.48
N ALA A 165 -15.37 7.77 -3.96
CA ALA A 165 -16.01 8.09 -5.24
C ALA A 165 -15.33 7.38 -6.42
N ALA A 166 -14.02 7.22 -6.37
CA ALA A 166 -13.26 6.50 -7.39
C ALA A 166 -13.37 4.97 -7.29
N THR A 167 -13.83 4.44 -6.14
CA THR A 167 -13.90 2.99 -5.86
C THR A 167 -15.30 2.57 -5.37
N PRO A 168 -16.36 2.80 -6.18
CA PRO A 168 -17.72 2.46 -5.79
C PRO A 168 -17.89 0.95 -5.55
N GLY A 169 -18.74 0.60 -4.58
CA GLY A 169 -19.01 -0.80 -4.20
C GLY A 169 -17.85 -1.50 -3.46
N SER A 170 -16.81 -0.75 -3.10
CA SER A 170 -15.71 -1.25 -2.27
C SER A 170 -15.93 -0.98 -0.77
N GLY A 171 -14.98 -1.40 0.05
CA GLY A 171 -14.94 -1.17 1.50
C GLY A 171 -13.63 -0.54 1.95
N SER A 172 -13.49 -0.36 3.26
CA SER A 172 -12.30 0.19 3.93
C SER A 172 -11.85 -0.69 5.07
#